data_AF-A0A7C7PYG2-F1
#
_entry.id   AF-A0A7C7PYG2-F1
#
_cell.length_a   1.000
_cell.length_b   1.000
_cell.length_c   1.000
_cell.angle_alpha   90.00
_cell.angle_beta   90.00
_cell.angle_gamma   90.00
#
_symmetry.space_group_name_H-M   'P 1'
#
loop_
_entity.id
_entity.type
_entity.pdbx_description
1 polymer ?
#
loop_
_entity_poly.entity_id
_entity_poly.type
_entity_poly.pdbx_seq_one_letter_code
_entity_poly.pdbx_strand_id
1 'polypeptide(L)'
;MLISLILPIGGAFDTDGDGVDDSVDDCPVAAGNSTVDRDGCPDRDGDGTSDKNDPWTIQAGGFLKDAEQLINEDHYAVFFNHDGSQYLTSEENGWMRIWDTTSRTNVKSVQGGGLMDVGWSPDGVFVASTTSSDELHVYYSSNVTPLFSVSTGGEETHELEYSPDGTMIAV
;
A
#
# COMPACT_ATOMS: atom_id res chain seq x y z
N MET A 1 -56.86 -37.02 -21.51
CA MET A 1 -55.70 -37.04 -20.59
C MET A 1 -54.64 -36.14 -21.22
N LEU A 2 -54.63 -34.86 -20.86
CA LEU A 2 -53.58 -33.93 -21.33
C LEU A 2 -52.33 -34.24 -20.51
N ILE A 3 -51.29 -34.74 -21.15
CA ILE A 3 -49.98 -34.89 -20.52
C ILE A 3 -49.36 -33.50 -20.49
N SER A 4 -49.41 -32.87 -19.31
CA SER A 4 -48.69 -31.63 -19.05
C SER A 4 -47.21 -31.99 -18.89
N LEU A 5 -46.41 -31.61 -19.87
CA LEU A 5 -44.96 -31.77 -19.85
C LEU A 5 -44.37 -30.64 -19.00
N ILE A 6 -44.07 -30.93 -17.74
CA ILE A 6 -43.29 -30.02 -16.90
C ILE A 6 -41.82 -30.19 -17.31
N LEU A 7 -41.30 -29.23 -18.06
CA LEU A 7 -39.86 -29.13 -18.29
C LEU A 7 -39.20 -28.78 -16.94
N PRO A 8 -38.11 -29.46 -16.54
CA PRO A 8 -37.34 -29.02 -15.40
C PRO A 8 -36.75 -27.65 -15.74
N ILE A 9 -37.08 -26.64 -14.93
CA ILE A 9 -36.38 -25.36 -14.95
C ILE A 9 -34.98 -25.67 -14.44
N GLY A 10 -34.01 -25.78 -15.34
CA GLY A 10 -32.60 -25.75 -14.96
C GLY A 10 -32.39 -24.41 -14.27
N GLY A 11 -32.19 -24.43 -12.95
CA GLY A 11 -31.73 -23.25 -12.24
C GLY A 11 -30.37 -22.90 -12.82
N ALA A 12 -30.23 -21.65 -13.25
CA ALA A 12 -28.93 -21.04 -13.46
C ALA A 12 -28.10 -21.29 -12.18
N PHE A 13 -26.95 -21.96 -12.34
CA PHE A 13 -26.03 -22.16 -11.23
C PHE A 13 -25.15 -20.91 -11.19
N ASP A 14 -25.03 -20.31 -10.02
CA ASP A 14 -24.20 -19.15 -9.77
C ASP A 14 -23.40 -19.52 -8.51
N THR A 15 -22.18 -19.98 -8.72
CA THR A 15 -21.38 -20.66 -7.71
C THR A 15 -20.75 -19.68 -6.72
N ASP A 16 -20.46 -18.45 -7.13
CA ASP A 16 -19.88 -17.40 -6.26
C ASP A 16 -20.85 -16.29 -5.86
N GLY A 17 -22.04 -16.24 -6.46
CA GLY A 17 -23.16 -15.41 -6.03
C GLY A 17 -23.09 -13.97 -6.48
N ASP A 18 -22.38 -13.67 -7.57
CA ASP A 18 -22.25 -12.31 -8.10
C ASP A 18 -23.40 -11.89 -9.03
N GLY A 19 -24.29 -12.83 -9.37
CA GLY A 19 -25.44 -12.63 -10.24
C GLY A 19 -25.19 -12.91 -11.72
N VAL A 20 -24.01 -13.43 -12.07
CA VAL A 20 -23.69 -14.01 -13.38
C VAL A 20 -23.81 -15.53 -13.29
N ASP A 21 -24.46 -16.16 -14.27
CA ASP A 21 -24.63 -17.62 -14.28
C ASP A 21 -23.32 -18.30 -14.71
N ASP A 22 -22.94 -19.39 -14.05
CA ASP A 22 -21.73 -20.19 -14.29
C ASP A 22 -21.54 -20.58 -15.77
N SER A 23 -22.62 -20.65 -16.56
CA SER A 23 -22.52 -20.99 -17.99
C SER A 23 -22.05 -19.84 -18.89
N VAL A 24 -22.12 -18.60 -18.38
CA VAL A 24 -21.69 -17.37 -19.05
C VAL A 24 -20.66 -16.57 -18.25
N ASP A 25 -20.32 -17.04 -17.05
CA ASP A 25 -19.27 -16.47 -16.19
C ASP A 25 -17.88 -17.05 -16.54
N ASP A 26 -16.93 -16.17 -16.87
CA ASP A 26 -15.53 -16.53 -17.13
C ASP A 26 -14.72 -16.76 -15.85
N CYS A 27 -15.31 -16.50 -14.68
CA CYS A 27 -14.79 -16.68 -13.34
C CYS A 27 -15.80 -17.33 -12.35
N PRO A 28 -16.33 -18.55 -12.58
CA PRO A 28 -17.42 -19.17 -11.79
C PRO A 28 -17.19 -19.40 -10.29
N VAL A 29 -16.03 -19.04 -9.75
CA VAL A 29 -15.67 -19.25 -8.34
C VAL A 29 -15.02 -18.00 -7.74
N ALA A 30 -15.09 -16.88 -8.43
CA ALA A 30 -14.44 -15.62 -8.07
C ALA A 30 -15.34 -14.44 -8.47
N ALA A 31 -16.27 -14.13 -7.55
CA ALA A 31 -17.26 -13.09 -7.73
C ALA A 31 -16.68 -11.78 -8.25
N GLY A 32 -17.34 -11.21 -9.26
CA GLY A 32 -16.91 -9.98 -9.89
C GLY A 32 -18.02 -9.28 -10.67
N ASN A 33 -17.62 -8.34 -11.50
CA ASN A 33 -18.53 -7.49 -12.27
C ASN A 33 -17.89 -6.95 -13.56
N SER A 34 -16.80 -7.57 -14.01
CA SER A 34 -16.21 -7.27 -15.31
C SER A 34 -17.20 -7.56 -16.44
N THR A 35 -17.14 -6.75 -17.51
CA THR A 35 -18.07 -6.79 -18.66
C THR A 35 -17.40 -6.57 -20.02
N VAL A 36 -16.09 -6.27 -20.07
CA VAL A 36 -15.40 -5.87 -21.30
C VAL A 36 -14.68 -7.04 -21.97
N ASP A 37 -14.06 -7.92 -21.18
CA ASP A 37 -13.17 -8.97 -21.70
C ASP A 37 -13.42 -10.35 -21.07
N ARG A 38 -13.75 -10.39 -19.77
CA ARG A 38 -14.10 -11.63 -19.06
C ARG A 38 -15.30 -11.39 -18.16
N ASP A 39 -16.48 -11.83 -18.60
CA ASP A 39 -17.74 -11.55 -17.90
C ASP A 39 -17.76 -12.24 -16.53
N GLY A 40 -18.25 -11.55 -15.48
CA GLY A 40 -18.33 -12.09 -14.10
C GLY A 40 -17.01 -12.13 -13.33
N CYS A 41 -15.89 -11.76 -13.96
CA CYS A 41 -14.60 -11.75 -13.28
C CYS A 41 -14.38 -10.55 -12.36
N PRO A 42 -13.48 -10.66 -11.35
CA PRO A 42 -13.10 -9.55 -10.49
C PRO A 42 -12.61 -8.36 -11.31
N ASP A 43 -13.17 -7.19 -11.01
CA ASP A 43 -12.82 -5.88 -11.57
C ASP A 43 -12.79 -4.90 -10.39
N ARG A 44 -11.59 -4.71 -9.84
CA ARG A 44 -11.38 -3.92 -8.61
C ARG A 44 -11.56 -2.43 -8.84
N ASP A 45 -11.33 -1.99 -10.07
CA ASP A 45 -11.20 -0.60 -10.48
C ASP A 45 -12.53 -0.06 -11.07
N GLY A 46 -13.38 -0.98 -11.55
CA GLY A 46 -14.74 -0.74 -12.00
C GLY A 46 -14.83 -0.18 -13.41
N ASP A 47 -13.77 -0.25 -14.22
CA ASP A 47 -13.76 0.19 -15.61
C ASP A 47 -14.39 -0.82 -16.58
N GLY A 48 -14.69 -2.03 -16.09
CA GLY A 48 -15.29 -3.14 -16.82
C GLY A 48 -14.29 -4.20 -17.28
N THR A 49 -12.99 -3.94 -17.26
CA THR A 49 -11.93 -4.90 -17.63
C THR A 49 -11.57 -5.75 -16.43
N SER A 50 -11.44 -7.07 -16.61
CA SER A 50 -11.11 -7.96 -15.52
C SER A 50 -9.68 -7.73 -15.00
N ASP A 51 -9.47 -7.85 -13.68
CA ASP A 51 -8.18 -7.65 -12.98
C ASP A 51 -7.01 -8.41 -13.64
N LYS A 52 -7.30 -9.54 -14.30
CA LYS A 52 -6.29 -10.40 -14.93
C LYS A 52 -5.73 -9.82 -16.24
N ASN A 53 -6.56 -9.08 -16.98
CA ASN A 53 -6.19 -8.50 -18.27
C ASN A 53 -6.14 -6.97 -18.22
N ASP A 54 -6.44 -6.40 -17.07
CA ASP A 54 -6.36 -4.98 -16.83
C ASP A 54 -4.91 -4.58 -16.50
N PRO A 55 -4.27 -3.71 -17.33
CA PRO A 55 -2.97 -3.15 -17.00
C PRO A 55 -2.99 -2.27 -15.73
N TRP A 56 -4.16 -1.85 -15.25
CA TRP A 56 -4.37 -0.91 -14.14
C TRP A 56 -5.49 -1.33 -13.18
N THR A 57 -5.33 -2.46 -12.47
CA THR A 57 -6.29 -2.97 -11.45
C THR A 57 -6.59 -2.05 -10.24
N ILE A 58 -6.04 -0.84 -10.24
CA ILE A 58 -6.32 0.22 -9.27
C ILE A 58 -7.05 1.33 -9.99
N GLN A 59 -8.16 1.80 -9.39
CA GLN A 59 -9.11 2.75 -9.97
C GLN A 59 -8.36 3.98 -10.51
N ALA A 60 -8.02 3.92 -11.80
CA ALA A 60 -7.00 4.72 -12.44
C ALA A 60 -5.59 4.67 -11.81
N GLY A 61 -4.59 4.23 -12.59
CA GLY A 61 -3.21 4.75 -12.50
C GLY A 61 -3.09 6.25 -12.81
N GLY A 62 -4.22 6.96 -12.89
CA GLY A 62 -4.33 8.40 -13.05
C GLY A 62 -4.36 9.09 -11.71
N PHE A 63 -3.63 10.20 -11.62
CA PHE A 63 -3.63 11.12 -10.49
C PHE A 63 -5.00 11.29 -9.83
N LEU A 64 -5.14 10.83 -8.58
CA LEU A 64 -6.39 10.90 -7.81
C LEU A 64 -6.61 12.30 -7.23
N LYS A 65 -5.57 12.88 -6.62
CA LYS A 65 -5.63 14.14 -5.88
C LYS A 65 -4.22 14.66 -5.59
N ASP A 66 -4.03 15.98 -5.64
CA ASP A 66 -2.87 16.67 -5.07
C ASP A 66 -3.15 17.09 -3.62
N ALA A 67 -2.11 17.03 -2.81
CA ALA A 67 -2.03 17.72 -1.55
C ALA A 67 -0.65 18.37 -1.46
N GLU A 68 -0.64 19.68 -1.20
CA GLU A 68 0.59 20.42 -0.99
C GLU A 68 0.87 20.60 0.50
N GLN A 69 2.14 20.46 0.85
CA GLN A 69 2.65 20.75 2.19
C GLN A 69 3.60 21.94 2.06
N LEU A 70 3.22 23.08 2.63
CA LEU A 70 4.00 24.31 2.54
C LEU A 70 5.14 24.28 3.55
N ILE A 71 6.30 23.80 3.11
CA ILE A 71 7.56 23.75 3.87
C ILE A 71 8.69 24.40 3.07
N ASN A 72 9.74 24.81 3.76
CA ASN A 72 10.91 25.48 3.15
C ASN A 72 12.13 24.53 3.07
N GLU A 73 11.91 23.23 3.21
CA GLU A 73 12.96 22.21 3.33
C GLU A 73 12.68 21.12 2.32
N ASP A 74 13.73 20.57 1.71
CA ASP A 74 13.59 19.47 0.76
C ASP A 74 13.30 18.16 1.48
N HIS A 75 12.41 17.36 0.91
CA HIS A 75 12.17 15.98 1.33
C HIS A 75 13.01 15.03 0.48
N TYR A 76 13.76 14.14 1.12
CA TYR A 76 14.52 13.11 0.40
C TYR A 76 13.71 11.85 0.16
N ALA A 77 12.87 11.46 1.12
CA ALA A 77 12.05 10.26 1.01
C ALA A 77 10.68 10.45 1.66
N VAL A 78 9.68 9.70 1.16
CA VAL A 78 8.33 9.64 1.70
C VAL A 78 7.77 8.22 1.63
N PHE A 79 7.20 7.75 2.75
CA PHE A 79 6.62 6.42 2.84
C PHE A 79 5.28 6.46 3.58
N PHE A 80 4.25 5.84 3.01
CA PHE A 80 3.02 5.57 3.77
C PHE A 80 3.26 4.42 4.76
N ASN A 81 2.56 4.47 5.90
CA ASN A 81 2.36 3.26 6.68
C ASN A 81 1.38 2.32 5.96
N HIS A 82 1.29 1.07 6.42
CA HIS A 82 0.60 0.00 5.68
C HIS A 82 -0.89 0.28 5.39
N ASP A 83 -1.60 0.94 6.32
CA ASP A 83 -3.02 1.27 6.15
C ASP A 83 -3.26 2.66 5.51
N GLY A 84 -2.19 3.37 5.16
CA GLY A 84 -2.23 4.71 4.56
C GLY A 84 -2.73 5.81 5.51
N SER A 85 -3.00 5.53 6.79
CA SER A 85 -3.46 6.53 7.75
C SER A 85 -2.38 7.55 8.11
N GLN A 86 -1.11 7.19 7.92
CA GLN A 86 0.04 8.04 8.19
C GLN A 86 1.07 7.98 7.07
N TYR A 87 1.90 9.01 6.97
CA TYR A 87 3.09 8.99 6.14
C TYR A 87 4.31 9.54 6.88
N LEU A 88 5.47 9.04 6.51
CA LEU A 88 6.79 9.35 7.04
C LEU A 88 7.53 10.20 6.02
N THR A 89 8.22 11.25 6.47
CA THR A 89 9.13 12.05 5.62
C THR A 89 10.49 12.20 6.29
N SER A 90 11.54 12.24 5.47
CA SER A 90 12.88 12.73 5.85
C SER A 90 13.13 14.09 5.23
N GLU A 91 13.79 14.98 5.97
CA GLU A 91 14.08 16.35 5.53
C GLU A 91 15.59 16.65 5.55
N GLU A 92 16.02 17.58 4.68
CA GLU A 92 17.42 18.03 4.56
C GLU A 92 18.04 18.47 5.89
N ASN A 93 17.27 19.17 6.71
CA ASN A 93 17.69 19.64 8.04
C ASN A 93 17.77 18.52 9.11
N GLY A 94 17.57 17.25 8.72
CA GLY A 94 17.76 16.08 9.55
C GLY A 94 16.55 15.70 10.41
N TRP A 95 15.37 16.21 10.11
CA TRP A 95 14.14 15.82 10.79
C TRP A 95 13.46 14.65 10.08
N MET A 96 13.02 13.68 10.88
CA MET A 96 12.08 12.64 10.47
C MET A 96 10.71 12.98 11.05
N ARG A 97 9.68 13.00 10.20
CA ARG A 97 8.33 13.39 10.60
C ARG A 97 7.31 12.32 10.26
N ILE A 98 6.40 12.06 11.19
CA ILE A 98 5.18 11.26 10.95
C ILE A 98 4.00 12.22 10.90
N TRP A 99 3.19 12.05 9.87
CA TRP A 99 2.04 12.89 9.54
C TRP A 99 0.77 12.06 9.55
N ASP A 100 -0.34 12.68 9.93
CA ASP A 100 -1.68 12.10 9.69
C ASP A 100 -2.11 12.40 8.25
N THR A 101 -2.48 11.38 7.49
CA THR A 101 -2.83 11.51 6.06
C THR A 101 -4.12 12.31 5.86
N THR A 102 -5.09 12.20 6.78
CA THR A 102 -6.41 12.83 6.63
C THR A 102 -6.35 14.32 6.95
N SER A 103 -5.78 14.66 8.12
CA SER A 103 -5.68 16.04 8.59
C SER A 103 -4.49 16.79 7.99
N ARG A 104 -3.46 16.07 7.52
CA ARG A 104 -2.17 16.60 7.01
C ARG A 104 -1.39 17.35 8.08
N THR A 105 -1.53 16.93 9.33
CA THR A 105 -0.82 17.54 10.46
C THR A 105 0.36 16.69 10.89
N ASN A 106 1.47 17.32 11.27
CA ASN A 106 2.57 16.62 11.90
C ASN A 106 2.09 16.08 13.26
N VAL A 107 2.19 14.77 13.46
CA VAL A 107 1.82 14.14 14.72
C VAL A 107 3.04 13.81 15.57
N LYS A 108 4.19 13.53 14.95
CA LYS A 108 5.45 13.18 15.64
C LYS A 108 6.64 13.69 14.82
N SER A 109 7.72 14.01 15.53
CA SER A 109 8.98 14.45 14.95
C SER A 109 10.16 13.98 15.78
N VAL A 110 11.23 13.53 15.13
CA VAL A 110 12.51 13.25 15.77
C VAL A 110 13.64 13.77 14.90
N GLN A 111 14.68 14.32 15.52
CA GLN A 111 15.85 14.83 14.82
C GLN A 111 16.90 13.72 14.77
N GLY A 112 17.15 13.17 13.58
CA GLY A 112 18.12 12.11 13.33
C GLY A 112 19.46 12.62 12.77
N GLY A 113 19.46 13.81 12.17
CA GLY A 113 20.67 14.46 11.64
C GLY A 113 21.11 13.89 10.28
N GLY A 114 21.13 14.74 9.24
CA GLY A 114 21.59 14.39 7.90
C GLY A 114 20.93 13.13 7.35
N LEU A 115 19.59 13.06 7.40
CA LEU A 115 18.86 11.87 6.99
C LEU A 115 18.98 11.66 5.48
N MET A 116 19.19 10.41 5.06
CA MET A 116 19.29 10.05 3.64
C MET A 116 18.04 9.29 3.21
N ASP A 117 17.61 8.32 4.01
CA ASP A 117 16.41 7.53 3.75
C ASP A 117 15.65 7.18 5.04
N VAL A 118 14.40 6.76 4.90
CA VAL A 118 13.52 6.35 6.00
C VAL A 118 12.70 5.14 5.59
N GLY A 119 12.26 4.33 6.55
CA GLY A 119 11.42 3.17 6.25
C GLY A 119 10.55 2.76 7.41
N TRP A 120 9.45 2.08 7.11
CA TRP A 120 8.49 1.58 8.09
C TRP A 120 8.58 0.06 8.17
N SER A 121 8.61 -0.50 9.38
CA SER A 121 8.58 -1.96 9.53
C SER A 121 7.25 -2.54 9.00
N PRO A 122 7.24 -3.77 8.45
CA PRO A 122 6.03 -4.37 7.89
C PRO A 122 4.89 -4.53 8.90
N ASP A 123 5.21 -4.70 10.18
CA ASP A 123 4.25 -4.80 11.28
C ASP A 123 3.76 -3.43 11.80
N GLY A 124 4.31 -2.33 11.29
CA GLY A 124 3.95 -0.97 11.65
C GLY A 124 4.57 -0.46 12.96
N VAL A 125 5.32 -1.28 13.70
CA VAL A 125 5.76 -0.98 15.07
C VAL A 125 6.98 -0.05 15.11
N PHE A 126 7.81 -0.09 14.08
CA PHE A 126 9.07 0.64 14.01
C PHE A 126 9.18 1.52 12.78
N VAL A 127 9.96 2.57 12.91
CA VAL A 127 10.46 3.37 11.78
C VAL A 127 11.98 3.44 11.87
N ALA A 128 12.64 3.41 10.73
CA ALA A 128 14.09 3.53 10.62
C ALA A 128 14.47 4.76 9.80
N SER A 129 15.71 5.20 10.00
CA SER A 129 16.35 6.23 9.18
C SER A 129 17.84 5.95 9.03
N THR A 130 18.40 6.20 7.85
CA THR A 130 19.85 6.22 7.61
C THR A 130 20.36 7.66 7.55
N THR A 131 21.64 7.86 7.87
CA THR A 131 22.26 9.18 7.91
C THR A 131 23.50 9.26 7.03
N SER A 132 23.88 10.49 6.69
CA SER A 132 25.16 10.82 6.04
C SER A 132 26.38 10.61 6.95
N SER A 133 26.16 10.20 8.21
CA SER A 133 27.23 9.88 9.18
C SER A 133 27.38 8.38 9.42
N ASP A 134 26.95 7.55 8.46
CA ASP A 134 27.06 6.09 8.47
C ASP A 134 26.35 5.45 9.67
N GLU A 135 25.19 6.00 10.04
CA GLU A 135 24.35 5.46 11.12
C GLU A 135 22.96 5.05 10.60
N LEU A 136 22.52 3.88 11.04
CA LEU A 136 21.12 3.46 11.04
C LEU A 136 20.53 3.75 12.42
N HIS A 137 19.40 4.44 12.48
CA HIS A 137 18.61 4.63 13.69
C HIS A 137 17.25 3.97 13.54
N VAL A 138 16.78 3.30 14.58
CA VAL A 138 15.45 2.69 14.65
C VAL A 138 14.70 3.26 15.85
N TYR A 139 13.43 3.57 15.65
CA TYR A 139 12.55 4.19 16.64
C TYR A 139 11.22 3.44 16.72
N TYR A 140 10.54 3.55 17.87
CA TYR A 140 9.14 3.15 17.97
C TYR A 140 8.25 4.12 17.18
N SER A 141 7.44 3.61 16.26
CA SER A 141 6.54 4.44 15.43
C SER A 141 5.49 5.17 16.28
N SER A 142 5.11 4.59 17.43
CA SER A 142 4.08 5.12 18.32
C SER A 142 4.41 6.48 18.94
N ASN A 143 5.69 6.80 19.13
CA ASN A 143 6.12 7.95 19.91
C ASN A 143 7.52 8.49 19.52
N VAL A 144 8.13 7.94 18.46
CA VAL A 144 9.48 8.25 17.96
C VAL A 144 10.58 8.21 19.03
N THR A 145 10.41 7.39 20.08
CA THR A 145 11.49 7.13 21.03
C THR A 145 12.52 6.18 20.41
N PRO A 146 13.83 6.41 20.59
CA PRO A 146 14.87 5.54 20.04
C PRO A 146 14.76 4.12 20.58
N LEU A 147 14.92 3.14 19.69
CA LEU A 147 15.06 1.72 20.02
C LEU A 147 16.54 1.32 20.03
N PHE A 148 17.23 1.51 18.90
CA PHE A 148 18.67 1.31 18.78
C PHE A 148 19.25 2.15 17.64
N SER A 149 20.58 2.30 17.64
CA SER A 149 21.33 2.75 16.47
C SER A 149 22.54 1.85 16.26
N VAL A 150 22.99 1.75 15.01
CA VAL A 150 24.16 0.97 14.63
C VAL A 150 24.90 1.68 13.50
N SER A 151 26.23 1.66 13.54
CA SER A 151 27.02 2.14 12.40
C SER A 151 26.96 1.13 11.27
N THR A 152 26.71 1.60 10.07
CA THR A 152 26.66 0.80 8.83
C THR A 152 28.05 0.58 8.22
N GLY A 153 29.09 1.27 8.73
CA GLY A 153 30.49 0.91 8.54
C GLY A 153 31.09 1.21 7.16
N GLY A 154 30.43 2.03 6.33
CA GLY A 154 30.91 2.44 5.01
C GLY A 154 30.32 3.78 4.60
N GLU A 155 31.08 4.54 3.79
CA GLU A 155 30.77 5.91 3.35
C GLU A 155 29.31 6.05 2.88
N GLU A 156 28.56 6.91 3.57
CA GLU A 156 27.17 7.33 3.38
C GLU A 156 26.16 6.21 3.07
N THR A 157 25.23 5.96 4.00
CA THR A 157 24.15 4.99 3.78
C THR A 157 22.94 5.67 3.14
N HIS A 158 22.78 5.47 1.83
CA HIS A 158 21.78 6.20 1.05
C HIS A 158 20.37 5.61 1.05
N GLU A 159 20.21 4.34 1.38
CA GLU A 159 18.93 3.64 1.24
C GLU A 159 18.75 2.64 2.38
N LEU A 160 17.51 2.38 2.76
CA LEU A 160 17.17 1.34 3.74
C LEU A 160 15.87 0.64 3.37
N GLU A 161 15.80 -0.67 3.63
CA GLU A 161 14.58 -1.45 3.40
C GLU A 161 14.42 -2.54 4.45
N TYR A 162 13.21 -2.69 4.99
CA TYR A 162 12.90 -3.81 5.87
C TYR A 162 12.62 -5.08 5.07
N SER A 163 13.08 -6.24 5.55
CA SER A 163 12.63 -7.51 4.98
C SER A 163 11.11 -7.66 5.13
N PRO A 164 10.41 -8.40 4.24
CA PRO A 164 8.95 -8.54 4.32
C PRO A 164 8.42 -9.13 5.65
N ASP A 165 9.25 -9.91 6.34
CA ASP A 165 8.94 -10.48 7.66
C ASP A 165 9.38 -9.60 8.84
N GLY A 166 10.01 -8.45 8.58
CA GLY A 166 10.49 -7.48 9.56
C GLY A 166 11.71 -7.94 10.38
N THR A 167 12.32 -9.08 10.04
CA THR A 167 13.44 -9.64 10.82
C THR A 167 14.80 -9.06 10.46
N MET A 168 14.91 -8.39 9.32
CA MET A 168 16.15 -7.80 8.82
C MET A 168 15.91 -6.39 8.27
N ILE A 169 16.98 -5.62 8.22
CA ILE A 169 17.04 -4.32 7.55
C ILE A 169 18.24 -4.39 6.60
N ALA A 170 18.02 -4.10 5.33
CA ALA A 170 19.08 -3.87 4.35
C ALA A 170 19.44 -2.38 4.37
N VAL A 171 20.74 -2.10 4.33
CA VAL A 171 21.38 -0.79 4.30
C VAL A 171 22.64 -0.86 3.45
#